data_AF-A0A4Q7IML7-F1
#
_entry.id   AF-A0A4Q7IML7-F1
#
_cell.length_a   1.000
_cell.length_b   1.000
_cell.length_c   1.000
_cell.angle_alpha   90.00
_cell.angle_beta   90.00
_cell.angle_gamma   90.00
#
_symmetry.space_group_name_H-M   'P 1'
#
loop_
_entity.id
_entity.type
_entity.pdbx_description
1 polymer ?
#
loop_
_entity_poly.entity_id
_entity_poly.type
_entity_poly.pdbx_seq_one_letter_code
_entity_poly.pdbx_strand_id
1 'polypeptide(L)'
;MINLIKPLCILFPIASLSASAYELRECTPITSNSPAEARYFIKCLDTNIETLERERTIWINKIVMDMEELEEDTGNTQLLPIIRRSLKHKDNYIEDTCRWRYLHKMPNSTKAAIAYKECKIRLYQRHIEDLKLRY
;
A
#
# COMPACT_ATOMS: atom_id res chain seq x y z
N MET A 1 -38.26 -15.30 51.12
CA MET A 1 -37.70 -16.14 50.03
C MET A 1 -36.95 -15.22 49.09
N ILE A 2 -35.62 -15.33 49.07
CA ILE A 2 -34.72 -14.40 48.36
C ILE A 2 -34.32 -15.03 47.02
N ASN A 3 -34.46 -14.22 45.95
CA ASN A 3 -33.80 -14.18 44.64
C ASN A 3 -33.05 -15.42 44.11
N LEU A 4 -33.31 -15.75 42.84
CA LEU A 4 -32.22 -15.98 41.88
C LEU A 4 -32.71 -15.85 40.42
N ILE A 5 -32.70 -14.64 39.87
CA ILE A 5 -32.79 -14.45 38.41
C ILE A 5 -31.35 -14.42 37.89
N LYS A 6 -30.94 -15.48 37.20
CA LYS A 6 -29.62 -15.57 36.55
C LYS A 6 -29.60 -14.65 35.32
N PRO A 7 -28.59 -13.77 35.15
CA PRO A 7 -28.42 -13.05 33.91
C PRO A 7 -27.80 -14.00 32.88
N LEU A 8 -28.50 -14.19 31.78
CA LEU A 8 -28.01 -14.91 30.61
C LEU A 8 -26.97 -14.01 29.92
N CYS A 9 -25.68 -14.27 30.14
CA CYS A 9 -24.59 -13.62 29.41
C CYS A 9 -24.67 -14.02 27.93
N ILE A 10 -25.24 -13.12 27.12
CA ILE A 10 -25.16 -13.20 25.66
C ILE A 10 -23.74 -12.77 25.28
N LEU A 11 -22.88 -13.75 25.00
CA LEU A 11 -21.58 -13.53 24.36
C LEU A 11 -21.83 -13.09 22.91
N PHE A 12 -21.87 -11.78 22.69
CA PHE A 12 -21.87 -11.21 21.36
C PHE A 12 -20.46 -11.45 20.76
N PRO A 13 -20.33 -12.16 19.62
CA PRO A 13 -19.04 -12.30 18.98
C PRO A 13 -18.56 -10.91 18.54
N ILE A 14 -17.44 -10.47 19.10
CA ILE A 14 -16.74 -9.27 18.65
C ILE A 14 -16.30 -9.56 17.22
N ALA A 15 -17.01 -9.00 16.24
CA ALA A 15 -16.57 -8.99 14.86
C ALA A 15 -15.26 -8.21 14.82
N SER A 16 -14.14 -8.91 14.68
CA SER A 16 -12.84 -8.31 14.44
C SER A 16 -12.93 -7.51 13.15
N LEU A 17 -12.85 -6.18 13.27
CA LEU A 17 -12.72 -5.28 12.13
C LEU A 17 -11.38 -5.60 11.46
N SER A 18 -11.39 -6.44 10.43
CA SER A 18 -10.24 -6.71 9.61
C SER A 18 -9.87 -5.42 8.88
N ALA A 19 -8.68 -4.88 9.18
CA ALA A 19 -8.10 -3.80 8.40
C ALA A 19 -8.11 -4.24 6.93
N SER A 20 -8.65 -3.37 6.04
CA SER A 20 -8.76 -3.58 4.59
C SER A 20 -7.54 -4.32 4.05
N ALA A 21 -7.74 -5.57 3.64
CA ALA A 21 -6.76 -6.31 2.86
C ALA A 21 -7.06 -6.00 1.39
N TYR A 22 -6.17 -5.28 0.72
CA TYR A 22 -6.25 -5.12 -0.73
C TYR A 22 -5.94 -6.46 -1.41
N GLU A 23 -6.60 -6.72 -2.53
CA GLU A 23 -6.34 -7.91 -3.34
C GLU A 23 -5.72 -7.50 -4.68
N LEU A 24 -4.62 -8.17 -5.05
CA LEU A 24 -3.98 -7.97 -6.35
C LEU A 24 -4.50 -8.98 -7.35
N ARG A 25 -4.68 -8.52 -8.58
CA ARG A 25 -5.02 -9.40 -9.70
C ARG A 25 -3.83 -10.28 -10.03
N GLU A 26 -4.10 -11.55 -10.31
CA GLU A 26 -3.12 -12.45 -10.92
C GLU A 26 -2.91 -12.02 -12.39
N CYS A 27 -1.71 -11.50 -12.69
CA CYS A 27 -1.33 -11.12 -14.04
C CYS A 27 -0.59 -12.27 -14.72
N THR A 28 -1.17 -12.83 -15.79
CA THR A 28 -0.56 -13.92 -16.56
C THR A 28 0.71 -13.43 -17.28
N PRO A 29 1.89 -14.00 -16.98
CA PRO A 29 3.13 -13.59 -17.64
C PRO A 29 3.07 -13.78 -19.16
N ILE A 30 3.81 -12.94 -19.89
CA ILE A 30 3.91 -13.03 -21.35
C ILE A 30 4.64 -14.31 -21.74
N THR A 31 4.02 -15.13 -22.58
CA THR A 31 4.54 -16.40 -23.09
C THR A 31 4.92 -16.36 -24.57
N SER A 32 4.46 -15.34 -25.31
CA SER A 32 4.73 -15.18 -26.75
C SER A 32 5.25 -13.77 -27.09
N ASN A 33 5.63 -13.56 -28.36
CA ASN A 33 5.97 -12.22 -28.86
C ASN A 33 4.72 -11.40 -29.29
N SER A 34 3.53 -11.79 -28.84
CA SER A 34 2.27 -11.12 -29.20
C SER A 34 2.19 -9.71 -28.61
N PRO A 35 2.05 -8.66 -29.44
CA PRO A 35 1.84 -7.30 -28.93
C PRO A 35 0.54 -7.17 -28.12
N ALA A 36 -0.48 -8.00 -28.41
CA ALA A 36 -1.72 -8.00 -27.65
C ALA A 36 -1.50 -8.54 -26.23
N GLU A 37 -0.81 -9.68 -26.11
CA GLU A 37 -0.48 -10.28 -24.80
C GLU A 37 0.32 -9.32 -23.93
N ALA A 38 1.33 -8.65 -24.51
CA ALA A 38 2.10 -7.63 -23.81
C ALA A 38 1.25 -6.47 -23.30
N ARG A 39 0.29 -5.98 -24.10
CA ARG A 39 -0.64 -4.92 -23.68
C ARG A 39 -1.55 -5.37 -22.54
N TYR A 40 -2.10 -6.59 -22.61
CA TYR A 40 -2.96 -7.13 -21.55
C TYR A 40 -2.19 -7.28 -20.24
N PHE A 41 -0.98 -7.83 -20.30
CA PHE A 41 -0.13 -7.98 -19.12
C PHE A 41 0.21 -6.63 -18.48
N ILE A 42 0.67 -5.67 -19.28
CA ILE A 42 0.98 -4.31 -18.81
C ILE A 42 -0.25 -3.65 -18.16
N LYS A 43 -1.42 -3.76 -18.78
CA LYS A 43 -2.67 -3.21 -18.23
C LYS A 43 -3.05 -3.86 -16.90
N CYS A 44 -2.83 -5.16 -16.75
CA CYS A 44 -3.05 -5.84 -15.48
C CYS A 44 -2.13 -5.28 -14.38
N LEU A 45 -0.85 -5.09 -14.68
CA LEU A 45 0.10 -4.48 -13.74
C LEU A 45 -0.32 -3.05 -13.36
N ASP A 46 -0.84 -2.26 -14.30
CA ASP A 46 -1.37 -0.92 -14.01
C ASP A 46 -2.53 -0.96 -13.01
N THR A 47 -3.47 -1.90 -13.18
CA THR A 47 -4.56 -2.06 -12.20
C THR A 47 -4.03 -2.43 -10.81
N ASN A 48 -2.99 -3.25 -10.71
CA ASN A 48 -2.37 -3.58 -9.43
C ASN A 48 -1.67 -2.37 -8.81
N ILE A 49 -1.01 -1.53 -9.60
CA ILE A 49 -0.40 -0.27 -9.13
C ILE A 49 -1.47 0.67 -8.58
N GLU A 50 -2.60 0.85 -9.28
CA GLU A 50 -3.71 1.70 -8.82
C GLU A 50 -4.31 1.20 -7.51
N THR A 51 -4.50 -0.12 -7.38
CA THR A 51 -4.99 -0.73 -6.13
C THR A 51 -4.02 -0.48 -4.97
N LEU A 52 -2.74 -0.71 -5.19
CA LEU A 52 -1.69 -0.46 -4.20
C LEU A 52 -1.55 1.02 -3.85
N GLU A 53 -1.78 1.92 -4.81
CA GLU A 53 -1.73 3.36 -4.57
C GLU A 53 -2.86 3.86 -3.69
N ARG A 54 -4.07 3.34 -3.91
CA ARG A 54 -5.21 3.60 -3.03
C ARG A 54 -4.94 3.12 -1.62
N GLU A 55 -4.47 1.89 -1.46
CA GLU A 55 -4.11 1.32 -0.15
C GLU A 55 -3.01 2.15 0.52
N ARG A 56 -1.93 2.47 -0.20
CA ARG A 56 -0.81 3.27 0.34
C ARG A 56 -1.29 4.64 0.81
N THR A 57 -2.15 5.30 0.04
CA THR A 57 -2.74 6.59 0.40
C THR A 57 -3.57 6.51 1.68
N ILE A 58 -4.36 5.44 1.85
CA ILE A 58 -5.14 5.22 3.08
C ILE A 58 -4.21 5.19 4.31
N TRP A 59 -3.13 4.41 4.26
CA TRP A 59 -2.20 4.28 5.39
C TRP A 59 -1.34 5.52 5.62
N ILE A 60 -0.94 6.21 4.55
CA ILE A 60 -0.26 7.50 4.64
C ILE A 60 -1.15 8.51 5.36
N ASN A 61 -2.42 8.63 4.93
CA ASN A 61 -3.37 9.54 5.55
C ASN A 61 -3.61 9.17 7.02
N LYS A 62 -3.72 7.87 7.32
CA LYS A 62 -3.85 7.41 8.70
C LYS A 62 -2.69 7.90 9.56
N ILE A 63 -1.45 7.63 9.16
CA ILE A 63 -0.28 8.08 9.93
C ILE A 63 -0.27 9.60 10.07
N VAL A 64 -0.56 10.35 9.01
CA VAL A 64 -0.59 11.82 9.10
C VAL A 64 -1.63 12.29 10.11
N MET A 65 -2.85 11.74 10.09
CA MET A 65 -3.90 12.08 11.05
C MET A 65 -3.49 11.70 12.49
N ASP A 66 -2.92 10.51 12.69
CA ASP A 66 -2.48 10.07 14.02
C ASP A 66 -1.37 11.01 14.58
N MET A 67 -0.49 11.53 13.72
CA MET A 67 0.55 12.48 14.12
C MET A 67 0.00 13.88 14.38
N GLU A 68 -1.03 14.30 13.65
CA GLU A 68 -1.75 15.55 13.89
C GLU A 68 -2.44 15.52 15.26
N GLU A 69 -3.16 14.44 15.57
CA GLU A 69 -3.78 14.22 16.90
C GLU A 69 -2.72 14.23 18.01
N LEU A 70 -1.59 13.55 17.82
CA LEU A 70 -0.50 13.57 18.81
C LEU A 70 0.10 14.97 19.02
N GLU A 71 0.24 15.76 17.95
CA GLU A 71 0.71 17.14 18.05
C GLU A 71 -0.28 18.00 18.84
N GLU A 72 -1.58 17.85 18.60
CA GLU A 72 -2.63 18.54 19.34
C GLU A 72 -2.64 18.15 20.83
N ASP A 73 -2.50 16.86 21.14
CA ASP A 73 -2.53 16.34 22.50
C ASP A 73 -1.28 16.68 23.33
N THR A 74 -0.10 16.67 22.70
CA THR A 74 1.19 16.77 23.41
C THR A 74 1.92 18.09 23.18
N GLY A 75 1.55 18.85 22.16
CA GLY A 75 2.30 20.02 21.70
C GLY A 75 3.62 19.68 20.98
N ASN A 76 3.87 18.41 20.64
CA ASN A 76 5.09 18.00 19.93
C ASN A 76 5.03 18.33 18.43
N THR A 77 5.37 19.58 18.09
CA THR A 77 5.35 20.11 16.72
C THR A 77 6.49 19.60 15.81
N GLN A 78 7.40 18.76 16.34
CA GLN A 78 8.57 18.30 15.57
C GLN A 78 8.27 17.06 14.73
N LEU A 79 7.33 16.22 15.16
CA LEU A 79 7.14 14.89 14.58
C LEU A 79 6.46 14.93 13.22
N LEU A 80 5.36 15.68 13.09
CA LEU A 80 4.59 15.77 11.84
C LEU A 80 5.43 16.27 10.65
N PRO A 81 6.28 17.31 10.78
CA PRO A 81 7.21 17.70 9.73
C PRO A 81 8.22 16.61 9.34
N ILE A 82 8.71 15.82 10.29
CA ILE A 82 9.64 14.71 10.03
C ILE A 82 8.94 13.62 9.23
N ILE A 83 7.74 13.22 9.64
CA ILE A 83 6.94 12.19 8.96
C ILE A 83 6.61 12.63 7.53
N ARG A 84 6.10 13.85 7.33
CA ARG A 84 5.81 14.37 5.98
C ARG A 84 7.05 14.38 5.07
N ARG A 85 8.23 14.75 5.59
CA ARG A 85 9.49 14.66 4.82
C ARG A 85 9.86 13.22 4.49
N SER A 86 9.75 12.30 5.45
CA SER A 86 10.04 10.87 5.25
C SER A 86 9.18 10.28 4.14
N LEU A 87 7.88 10.56 4.14
CA LEU A 87 6.93 10.13 3.10
C LEU A 87 7.33 10.66 1.72
N LYS A 88 7.65 11.95 1.61
CA LYS A 88 8.14 12.55 0.35
C LYS A 88 9.44 11.89 -0.15
N HIS A 89 10.38 11.62 0.76
CA HIS A 89 11.62 10.93 0.40
C HIS A 89 11.38 9.49 -0.05
N LYS A 90 10.41 8.78 0.55
CA LYS A 90 10.02 7.45 0.11
C LYS A 90 9.45 7.49 -1.32
N ASP A 91 8.58 8.45 -1.65
CA ASP A 91 8.05 8.58 -3.01
C ASP A 91 9.16 8.80 -4.05
N ASN A 92 10.10 9.72 -3.76
CA ASN A 92 11.26 9.95 -4.62
C ASN A 92 12.11 8.68 -4.78
N TYR A 93 12.41 7.99 -3.68
CA TYR A 93 13.17 6.74 -3.72
C TYR A 93 12.49 5.70 -4.60
N ILE A 94 11.16 5.53 -4.49
CA ILE A 94 10.41 4.58 -5.30
C ILE A 94 10.50 4.95 -6.79
N GLU A 95 10.27 6.22 -7.12
CA GLU A 95 10.29 6.70 -8.50
C GLU A 95 11.66 6.50 -9.15
N ASP A 96 12.73 6.99 -8.53
CA ASP A 96 14.08 6.86 -9.07
C ASP A 96 14.51 5.40 -9.17
N THR A 97 14.17 4.58 -8.18
CA THR A 97 14.46 3.14 -8.14
C THR A 97 13.80 2.39 -9.28
N CYS A 98 12.57 2.76 -9.66
CA CYS A 98 11.88 2.11 -10.77
C CYS A 98 12.29 2.70 -12.12
N ARG A 99 12.59 3.99 -12.18
CA ARG A 99 13.03 4.67 -13.39
C ARG A 99 14.39 4.18 -13.89
N TRP A 100 15.37 3.96 -13.02
CA TRP A 100 16.66 3.44 -13.51
C TRP A 100 16.52 2.00 -14.05
N ARG A 101 15.63 1.18 -13.47
CA ARG A 101 15.33 -0.17 -13.97
C ARG A 101 14.65 -0.16 -15.32
N TYR A 102 13.75 0.81 -15.55
CA TYR A 102 13.19 1.08 -16.87
C TYR A 102 14.31 1.35 -17.89
N LEU A 103 15.19 2.30 -17.58
CA LEU A 103 16.28 2.71 -18.47
C LEU A 103 17.24 1.55 -18.77
N HIS A 104 17.52 0.70 -17.78
CA HIS A 104 18.36 -0.49 -17.95
C HIS A 104 17.78 -1.54 -18.92
N LYS A 105 16.47 -1.51 -19.20
CA LYS A 105 15.82 -2.42 -20.16
C LYS A 105 15.64 -1.82 -21.56
N MET A 106 15.94 -0.54 -21.73
CA MET A 106 15.92 0.12 -23.04
C MET A 106 17.00 -0.47 -23.97
N PRO A 107 16.79 -0.48 -25.30
CA PRO A 107 15.67 0.13 -26.03
C PRO A 107 14.40 -0.72 -26.11
N ASN A 108 14.33 -1.88 -25.43
CA ASN A 108 13.12 -2.70 -25.42
C ASN A 108 12.04 -2.07 -24.52
N SER A 109 11.19 -1.24 -25.12
CA SER A 109 10.15 -0.47 -24.43
C SER A 109 9.16 -1.35 -23.66
N THR A 110 8.79 -2.52 -24.19
CA THR A 110 7.91 -3.48 -23.50
C THR A 110 8.57 -4.03 -22.23
N LYS A 111 9.81 -4.51 -22.32
CA LYS A 111 10.56 -5.00 -21.14
C LYS A 111 10.81 -3.89 -20.13
N ALA A 112 11.05 -2.66 -20.59
CA ALA A 112 11.24 -1.50 -19.74
C ALA A 112 9.96 -1.14 -18.97
N ALA A 113 8.81 -1.08 -19.65
CA ALA A 113 7.52 -0.81 -19.02
C ALA A 113 7.17 -1.88 -17.96
N ILE A 114 7.41 -3.16 -18.26
CA ILE A 114 7.19 -4.26 -17.31
C ILE A 114 8.09 -4.10 -16.08
N ALA A 115 9.41 -3.91 -16.28
CA ALA A 115 10.36 -3.78 -15.18
C ALA A 115 10.05 -2.58 -14.25
N TYR A 116 9.57 -1.47 -14.82
CA TYR A 116 9.10 -0.32 -14.05
C TYR A 116 7.89 -0.68 -13.19
N LYS A 117 6.88 -1.33 -13.77
CA LYS A 117 5.61 -1.63 -13.10
C LYS A 117 5.78 -2.69 -12.01
N GLU A 118 6.52 -3.76 -12.29
CA GLU A 118 6.87 -4.77 -11.29
C GLU A 118 7.67 -4.16 -10.12
N CYS A 119 8.57 -3.20 -10.41
CA CYS A 119 9.28 -2.46 -9.38
C CYS A 119 8.32 -1.64 -8.51
N LYS A 120 7.37 -0.90 -9.10
CA LYS A 120 6.39 -0.09 -8.36
C LYS A 120 5.51 -0.98 -7.48
N ILE A 121 5.00 -2.09 -8.01
CA ILE A 121 4.20 -3.07 -7.26
C ILE A 121 4.97 -3.54 -6.03
N ARG A 122 6.19 -4.07 -6.21
CA ARG A 122 7.02 -4.57 -5.11
C ARG A 122 7.30 -3.50 -4.06
N LEU A 123 7.62 -2.28 -4.47
CA LEU A 123 7.96 -1.21 -3.53
C LEU A 123 6.74 -0.62 -2.82
N TYR A 124 5.59 -0.55 -3.49
CA TYR A 124 4.33 -0.16 -2.86
C TYR A 124 3.90 -1.18 -1.83
N GLN A 125 3.97 -2.49 -2.12
CA GLN A 125 3.66 -3.55 -1.15
C GLN A 125 4.52 -3.42 0.12
N ARG A 126 5.85 -3.30 -0.04
CA ARG A 126 6.76 -3.10 1.10
C ARG A 126 6.46 -1.82 1.88
N HIS A 127 6.17 -0.72 1.19
CA HIS A 127 5.84 0.51 1.89
C HIS A 127 4.52 0.39 2.67
N ILE A 128 3.50 -0.28 2.11
CA ILE A 128 2.25 -0.57 2.83
C ILE A 128 2.52 -1.42 4.07
N GLU A 129 3.37 -2.44 3.97
CA GLU A 129 3.80 -3.24 5.12
C GLU A 129 4.48 -2.37 6.18
N ASP A 130 5.43 -1.51 5.79
CA ASP A 130 6.08 -0.57 6.69
C ASP A 130 5.05 0.37 7.39
N LEU A 131 4.10 0.92 6.63
CA LEU A 131 3.07 1.85 7.14
C LEU A 131 2.05 1.17 8.07
N LYS A 132 1.88 -0.15 7.97
CA LYS A 132 0.99 -0.93 8.85
C LYS A 132 1.63 -1.23 10.21
N LEU A 133 2.95 -1.08 10.34
CA LEU A 133 3.64 -1.24 11.62
C LEU A 133 3.23 -0.10 12.56
N ARG A 134 2.90 -0.45 13.81
CA ARG A 134 2.66 0.54 14.86
C ARG A 134 4.00 1.12 15.32
N TYR A 135 3.99 2.40 15.64
CA TYR A 135 5.10 3.11 16.29
C TYR A 135 5.03 2.93 17.82
#